data_AF-A0A1I9YEI5-F1
#
_entry.id   AF-A0A1I9YEI5-F1
#
_cell.length_a   1.000
_cell.length_b   1.000
_cell.length_c   1.000
_cell.angle_alpha   90.00
_cell.angle_beta   90.00
_cell.angle_gamma   90.00
#
_symmetry.space_group_name_H-M   'P 1'
#
loop_
_entity.id
_entity.type
_entity.pdbx_description
1 polymer ?
#
loop_
_entity_poly.entity_id
_entity_poly.type
_entity_poly.pdbx_seq_one_letter_code
_entity_poly.pdbx_strand_id
1 'polypeptide(L)'
;MDKLEGFHYFHDWNIDALAVRDRHKLVVMLEYDGKRATATFSGTTRCTVEHFSVSNNIVFEIKILRPGDANYDLALAMLSKSERFSRTAGRQVAIVLATAGAELAVEFETLEIDAE
;
A
#
# COMPACT_ATOMS: atom_id res chain seq x y z
N MET A 1 2.66 -17.52 6.26
CA MET A 1 1.31 -16.97 6.44
C MET A 1 1.36 -15.56 5.89
N ASP A 2 0.43 -15.19 5.00
CA ASP A 2 0.39 -13.83 4.46
C ASP A 2 0.12 -12.87 5.63
N LYS A 3 1.04 -11.94 5.91
CA LYS A 3 0.93 -11.07 7.08
C LYS A 3 -0.36 -10.22 7.02
N LEU A 4 -0.86 -9.96 5.82
CA LEU A 4 -2.10 -9.21 5.59
C LEU A 4 -3.36 -9.99 5.98
N GLU A 5 -3.35 -11.31 5.87
CA GLU A 5 -4.50 -12.16 6.20
C GLU A 5 -4.89 -12.05 7.69
N GLY A 6 -3.90 -11.89 8.58
CA GLY A 6 -4.12 -11.67 10.01
C GLY A 6 -4.84 -10.37 10.36
N PHE A 7 -4.91 -9.42 9.42
CA PHE A 7 -5.62 -8.15 9.54
C PHE A 7 -6.85 -8.09 8.62
N HIS A 8 -7.28 -9.23 8.06
CA HIS A 8 -8.35 -9.28 7.05
C HIS A 8 -8.08 -8.31 5.87
N TYR A 9 -6.81 -8.23 5.43
CA TYR A 9 -6.37 -7.32 4.37
C TYR A 9 -6.68 -5.84 4.64
N PHE A 10 -6.83 -5.48 5.92
CA PHE A 10 -7.20 -4.13 6.39
C PHE A 10 -8.56 -3.64 5.88
N HIS A 11 -9.49 -4.55 5.55
CA HIS A 11 -10.85 -4.16 5.19
C HIS A 11 -11.49 -3.28 6.28
N ASP A 12 -12.08 -2.15 5.88
CA ASP A 12 -12.67 -1.10 6.71
C ASP A 12 -11.70 -0.30 7.59
N TRP A 13 -10.39 -0.55 7.53
CA TRP A 13 -9.42 0.32 8.20
C TRP A 13 -9.29 1.64 7.46
N ASN A 14 -9.08 2.72 8.21
CA ASN A 14 -8.81 4.03 7.62
C ASN A 14 -7.30 4.25 7.46
N ILE A 15 -6.88 4.94 6.39
CA ILE A 15 -5.52 5.46 6.24
C ILE A 15 -5.44 6.82 6.91
N ASP A 16 -4.63 6.90 7.96
CA ASP A 16 -4.52 8.10 8.79
C ASP A 16 -3.36 8.96 8.33
N ALA A 17 -2.29 8.31 7.88
CA ALA A 17 -1.09 8.97 7.42
C ALA A 17 -0.33 8.12 6.40
N LEU A 18 0.26 8.82 5.43
CA LEU A 18 1.27 8.32 4.52
C LEU A 18 2.57 9.06 4.80
N ALA A 19 3.65 8.32 5.02
CA ALA A 19 4.96 8.91 5.28
C ALA A 19 6.04 8.23 4.45
N VAL A 20 7.09 9.01 4.14
CA VAL A 20 8.30 8.51 3.50
C VAL A 20 9.44 8.54 4.50
N ARG A 21 10.15 7.41 4.64
CA ARG A 21 11.31 7.27 5.53
C ARG A 21 12.52 6.76 4.73
N ASP A 22 13.71 7.25 5.07
CA ASP A 22 14.99 6.84 4.46
C ASP A 22 15.01 6.88 2.91
N ARG A 23 14.17 7.72 2.30
CA ARG A 23 13.90 7.85 0.84
C ARG A 23 13.34 6.61 0.11
N HIS A 24 13.35 5.43 0.73
CA HIS A 24 12.99 4.17 0.07
C HIS A 24 12.00 3.32 0.88
N LYS A 25 11.35 3.92 1.87
CA LYS A 25 10.28 3.28 2.64
C LYS A 25 9.01 4.10 2.55
N LEU A 26 7.95 3.48 2.05
CA LEU A 26 6.59 3.98 2.22
C LEU A 26 6.02 3.39 3.52
N VAL A 27 5.51 4.26 4.37
CA VAL A 27 4.84 3.90 5.62
C VAL A 27 3.38 4.31 5.51
N VAL A 28 2.48 3.34 5.68
CA VAL A 28 1.02 3.54 5.73
C VAL A 28 0.58 3.27 7.17
N MET A 29 0.09 4.30 7.84
CA MET A 29 -0.49 4.19 9.19
C MET A 29 -2.00 4.03 9.05
N LEU A 30 -2.52 3.01 9.74
CA LEU A 30 -3.90 2.54 9.62
C LEU A 30 -4.56 2.50 11.00
N GLU A 31 -5.85 2.81 11.06
CA GLU A 31 -6.67 2.71 12.27
C GLU A 31 -8.01 2.03 12.02
N TYR A 32 -8.47 1.27 13.02
CA TYR A 32 -9.81 0.68 13.06
C TYR A 32 -10.27 0.49 14.51
N ASP A 33 -11.33 1.20 14.89
CA ASP A 33 -11.96 1.10 16.21
C ASP A 33 -10.95 1.24 17.38
N GLY A 34 -10.08 2.26 17.27
CA GLY A 34 -9.03 2.55 18.24
C GLY A 34 -7.79 1.65 18.16
N LYS A 35 -7.78 0.63 17.31
CA LYS A 35 -6.60 -0.20 17.02
C LYS A 35 -5.75 0.45 15.96
N ARG A 36 -4.43 0.29 16.05
CA ARG A 36 -3.49 0.87 15.10
C ARG A 36 -2.57 -0.18 14.51
N ALA A 37 -2.27 0.00 13.23
CA ALA A 37 -1.30 -0.80 12.51
C ALA A 37 -0.48 0.08 11.57
N THR A 38 0.76 -0.32 11.33
CA THR A 38 1.67 0.33 10.41
C THR A 38 2.15 -0.68 9.38
N ALA A 39 1.82 -0.45 8.11
CA ALA A 39 2.37 -1.20 6.98
C ALA A 39 3.57 -0.45 6.42
N THR A 40 4.76 -1.02 6.56
CA THR A 40 6.01 -0.48 6.03
C THR A 40 6.44 -1.26 4.79
N PHE A 41 6.38 -0.62 3.63
CA PHE A 41 6.93 -1.13 2.38
C PHE A 41 8.38 -0.66 2.27
N SER A 42 9.32 -1.59 2.42
CA SER A 42 10.76 -1.30 2.33
C SER A 42 11.31 -1.62 0.96
N GLY A 43 12.33 -0.85 0.55
CA GLY A 43 12.88 -0.96 -0.80
C GLY A 43 11.85 -0.58 -1.86
N THR A 44 10.93 0.34 -1.53
CA THR A 44 10.02 0.91 -2.52
C THR A 44 10.86 1.45 -3.68
N THR A 45 10.41 1.28 -4.92
CA THR A 45 11.08 1.80 -6.13
C THR A 45 10.16 2.64 -7.00
N ARG A 46 8.84 2.48 -6.80
CA ARG A 46 7.76 3.29 -7.35
C ARG A 46 6.58 3.29 -6.39
N CYS A 47 5.86 4.40 -6.32
CA CYS A 47 4.63 4.52 -5.54
C CYS A 47 3.74 5.57 -6.18
N THR A 48 2.44 5.29 -6.22
CA THR A 48 1.41 6.27 -6.57
C THR A 48 0.34 6.31 -5.50
N VAL A 49 -0.17 7.50 -5.24
CA VAL A 49 -1.33 7.75 -4.40
C VAL A 49 -2.35 8.48 -5.27
N GLU A 50 -3.54 7.94 -5.38
CA GLU A 50 -4.65 8.52 -6.14
C GLU A 50 -5.82 8.77 -5.18
N HIS A 51 -6.62 9.80 -5.47
CA HIS A 51 -7.88 10.08 -4.78
C HIS A 51 -7.79 10.29 -3.25
N PHE A 52 -6.60 10.63 -2.72
CA PHE A 52 -6.40 10.89 -1.30
C PHE A 52 -7.35 12.00 -0.82
N SER A 53 -8.12 11.70 0.23
CA SER A 53 -9.15 12.57 0.76
C SER A 53 -8.83 13.00 2.18
N VAL A 54 -9.28 14.19 2.57
CA VAL A 54 -9.17 14.65 3.97
C VAL A 54 -10.26 14.02 4.84
N SER A 55 -11.38 13.62 4.25
CA SER A 55 -12.56 13.18 5.01
C SER A 55 -12.70 11.68 5.16
N ASN A 56 -12.30 10.88 4.16
CA ASN A 56 -12.50 9.43 4.15
C ASN A 56 -11.37 8.74 3.36
N ASN A 57 -10.57 7.87 3.99
CA ASN A 57 -9.59 7.00 3.31
C ASN A 57 -9.75 5.56 3.78
N ILE A 58 -10.91 4.97 3.50
CA ILE A 58 -11.30 3.64 3.96
C ILE A 58 -10.81 2.59 2.98
N VAL A 59 -10.03 1.65 3.50
CA VAL A 59 -9.45 0.53 2.74
C VAL A 59 -10.53 -0.52 2.45
N PHE A 60 -10.66 -0.88 1.18
CA PHE A 60 -11.39 -2.08 0.77
C PHE A 60 -10.50 -3.31 0.94
N GLU A 61 -9.28 -3.28 0.39
CA GLU A 61 -8.28 -4.33 0.62
C GLU A 61 -6.85 -3.84 0.33
N ILE A 62 -5.88 -4.36 1.08
CA ILE A 62 -4.46 -4.31 0.74
C ILE A 62 -4.02 -5.70 0.29
N LYS A 63 -3.45 -5.81 -0.91
CA LYS A 63 -2.95 -7.08 -1.44
C LYS A 63 -1.58 -6.96 -2.09
N ILE A 64 -0.76 -7.98 -1.89
CA ILE A 64 0.44 -8.23 -2.70
C ILE A 64 -0.01 -9.04 -3.91
N LEU A 65 0.29 -8.53 -5.11
CA LEU A 65 -0.18 -9.07 -6.36
C LEU A 65 0.91 -9.89 -7.06
N ARG A 66 0.48 -10.88 -7.83
CA ARG A 66 1.29 -11.67 -8.76
C ARG A 66 0.84 -11.40 -10.20
N PRO A 67 1.74 -11.58 -11.19
CA PRO A 67 1.34 -11.55 -12.59
C PRO A 67 0.18 -12.52 -12.85
N GLY A 68 -0.91 -12.02 -13.44
CA GLY A 68 -2.14 -12.77 -13.69
C GLY A 68 -3.25 -12.55 -12.67
N ASP A 69 -2.98 -11.91 -11.52
CA ASP A 69 -4.03 -11.48 -10.61
C ASP A 69 -4.87 -10.37 -11.25
N ALA A 70 -6.18 -10.34 -10.95
CA ALA A 70 -7.14 -9.45 -11.60
C ALA A 70 -6.76 -7.96 -11.57
N ASN A 71 -6.11 -7.51 -10.49
CA ASN A 71 -5.72 -6.10 -10.31
C ASN A 71 -4.24 -5.83 -10.63
N TYR A 72 -3.49 -6.82 -11.14
CA TYR A 72 -2.06 -6.65 -11.40
C TYR A 72 -1.80 -5.58 -12.47
N ASP A 73 -2.51 -5.64 -13.59
CA ASP A 73 -2.34 -4.67 -14.67
C ASP A 73 -2.81 -3.26 -14.27
N LEU A 74 -3.85 -3.16 -13.42
CA LEU A 74 -4.28 -1.90 -12.83
C LEU A 74 -3.16 -1.29 -11.97
N ALA A 75 -2.55 -2.09 -11.09
CA ALA A 75 -1.44 -1.63 -10.26
C ALA A 75 -0.25 -1.17 -11.10
N LEU A 76 0.09 -1.87 -12.19
CA LEU A 76 1.14 -1.45 -13.12
C LEU A 76 0.81 -0.14 -13.83
N ALA A 77 -0.46 0.04 -14.24
CA ALA A 77 -0.92 1.26 -14.88
C ALA A 77 -0.87 2.45 -13.91
N MET A 78 -1.28 2.28 -12.65
CA MET A 78 -1.11 3.29 -11.59
C MET A 78 0.37 3.62 -11.42
N LEU A 79 1.22 2.60 -11.17
CA LEU A 79 2.67 2.79 -10.99
C LEU A 79 3.31 3.52 -12.16
N SER A 80 2.84 3.31 -13.39
CA SER A 80 3.34 3.96 -14.61
C SER A 80 3.34 5.49 -14.54
N LYS A 81 2.45 6.08 -13.72
CA LYS A 81 2.31 7.53 -13.50
C LYS A 81 3.39 8.12 -12.58
N SER A 82 4.16 7.29 -11.87
CA SER A 82 5.27 7.71 -11.00
C SER A 82 6.63 7.56 -11.67
N GLU A 83 7.58 8.43 -11.36
CA GLU A 83 8.98 8.19 -11.75
C GLU A 83 9.56 7.02 -10.96
N ARG A 84 10.39 6.22 -11.63
CA ARG A 84 11.16 5.15 -10.99
C ARG A 84 12.44 5.75 -10.43
N PHE A 85 12.62 5.67 -9.12
CA PHE A 85 13.78 6.28 -8.45
C PHE A 85 14.93 5.31 -8.19
N SER A 86 14.79 4.04 -8.60
CA SER A 86 15.86 3.03 -8.57
C SER A 86 16.14 2.48 -9.98
N ARG A 87 17.39 2.06 -10.23
CA ARG A 87 17.76 1.37 -11.49
C ARG A 87 17.22 -0.06 -11.55
N THR A 88 16.88 -0.65 -10.40
CA THR A 88 16.27 -1.97 -10.28
C THR A 88 14.79 -1.85 -9.97
N ALA A 89 13.98 -2.75 -10.53
CA ALA A 89 12.59 -2.89 -10.12
C ALA A 89 12.51 -3.57 -8.76
N GLY A 90 11.59 -3.09 -7.92
CA GLY A 90 11.19 -3.81 -6.71
C GLY A 90 10.68 -5.20 -7.07
N ARG A 91 10.95 -6.18 -6.21
CA ARG A 91 10.53 -7.58 -6.42
C ARG A 91 9.02 -7.82 -6.36
N GLN A 92 8.26 -6.94 -5.73
CA GLN A 92 6.85 -7.14 -5.41
C GLN A 92 6.02 -5.92 -5.80
N VAL A 93 4.75 -6.15 -6.15
CA VAL A 93 3.75 -5.12 -6.39
C VAL A 93 2.62 -5.30 -5.38
N ALA A 94 2.21 -4.23 -4.73
CA ALA A 94 1.02 -4.20 -3.89
C ALA A 94 0.06 -3.13 -4.37
N ILE A 95 -1.22 -3.36 -4.11
CA ILE A 95 -2.29 -2.40 -4.31
C ILE A 95 -3.05 -2.21 -3.00
N VAL A 96 -3.44 -0.96 -2.75
CA VAL A 96 -4.44 -0.59 -1.75
C VAL A 96 -5.65 -0.11 -2.52
N LEU A 97 -6.72 -0.88 -2.46
CA LEU A 97 -8.01 -0.50 -3.00
C LEU A 97 -8.84 0.19 -1.93
N ALA A 98 -9.60 1.19 -2.33
CA ALA A 98 -10.41 1.98 -1.43
C ALA A 98 -11.88 1.59 -1.52
N THR A 99 -12.54 1.49 -0.36
CA THR A 99 -14.00 1.65 -0.28
C THR A 99 -14.34 3.13 -0.50
N ALA A 100 -13.49 4.03 0.02
CA ALA A 100 -13.58 5.47 -0.22
C ALA A 100 -12.20 6.15 -0.05
N GLY A 101 -11.86 7.09 -0.95
CA GLY A 101 -10.65 7.90 -0.83
C GLY A 101 -9.42 7.25 -1.44
N ALA A 102 -8.34 7.20 -0.65
CA ALA A 102 -7.00 6.91 -1.17
C ALA A 102 -6.83 5.49 -1.73
N GLU A 103 -6.39 5.42 -2.98
CA GLU A 103 -5.89 4.21 -3.62
C GLU A 103 -4.39 4.31 -3.82
N LEU A 104 -3.68 3.20 -3.61
CA LEU A 104 -2.22 3.17 -3.75
C LEU A 104 -1.79 2.00 -4.61
N ALA A 105 -0.72 2.21 -5.38
CA ALA A 105 0.06 1.12 -5.95
C ALA A 105 1.52 1.30 -5.57
N VAL A 106 2.16 0.22 -5.14
CA VAL A 106 3.52 0.26 -4.58
C VAL A 106 4.34 -0.86 -5.19
N GLU A 107 5.51 -0.53 -5.72
CA GLU A 107 6.53 -1.48 -6.15
C GLU A 107 7.63 -1.48 -5.07
N PHE A 108 7.94 -2.64 -4.47
CA PHE A 108 8.76 -2.73 -3.25
C PHE A 108 9.51 -4.06 -3.10
N GLU A 109 10.37 -4.17 -2.08
CA GLU A 109 11.13 -5.38 -1.78
C GLU A 109 10.52 -6.23 -0.66
N THR A 110 10.19 -5.61 0.48
CA THR A 110 9.63 -6.31 1.65
C THR A 110 8.50 -5.52 2.31
N LEU A 111 7.56 -6.26 2.92
CA LEU A 111 6.46 -5.71 3.70
C LEU A 111 6.57 -6.15 5.17
N GLU A 112 6.53 -5.15 6.05
CA GLU A 112 6.45 -5.31 7.50
C GLU A 112 5.13 -4.72 8.00
N ILE A 113 4.52 -5.39 8.98
CA ILE A 113 3.29 -4.94 9.62
C ILE A 113 3.53 -5.00 11.12
N ASP A 114 3.43 -3.84 11.75
CA ASP A 114 3.48 -3.69 13.20
C ASP A 114 2.09 -3.24 13.67
N ALA A 115 1.58 -3.81 14.77
CA ALA A 115 0.30 -3.42 15.35
C ALA A 115 0.43 -3.24 16.86
N GLU A 116 -0.34 -2.29 17.39
CA GLU A 116 -0.44 -1.99 18.83
C GLU A 116 -1.55 -2.82 19.51
#